data_AF-A0A8S3TNW3-F1
#
_entry.id   AF-A0A8S3TNW3-F1
#
_cell.length_a   1.000
_cell.length_b   1.000
_cell.length_c   1.000
_cell.angle_alpha   90.00
_cell.angle_beta   90.00
_cell.angle_gamma   90.00
#
_symmetry.space_group_name_H-M   'P 1'
#
loop_
_entity.id
_entity.type
_entity.pdbx_description
1 polymer ?
#
loop_
_entity_poly.entity_id
_entity_poly.type
_entity_poly.pdbx_seq_one_letter_code
_entity_poly.pdbx_strand_id
1 'polypeptide(L)'
;MADNSDADSDNCEEAQDDSHLIEKIRQLEKEKEKLAKKNAERFRLEKQYKELSKSVKSLKGSSTTSLSSGYMSSSPSPGSLDKNRLAESSGLSSMLNEQRERLKNLSSRRSAETSSSRRDESGCEDSESDEDKDSKNLDKVMSKEHKSKLQSNRDTLVESMIPDDIFNDLIANKVLTTADVSRIKEKNTREAMNEELLNNLVRSYNNLDPSIAILDRYEELGQNQE
;
A
#
# COMPACT_ATOMS: atom_id res chain seq x y z
N MET A 1 78.56 21.48 11.72
CA MET A 1 77.46 22.42 11.38
C MET A 1 76.32 21.56 10.90
N ALA A 2 75.21 21.65 11.62
CA ALA A 2 73.97 20.96 11.29
C ALA A 2 73.24 21.78 10.22
N ASP A 3 72.79 21.14 9.16
CA ASP A 3 71.65 21.62 8.37
C ASP A 3 70.66 20.46 8.25
N ASN A 4 69.59 20.61 9.03
CA ASN A 4 68.31 19.96 8.85
C ASN A 4 67.51 20.73 7.80
N SER A 5 66.40 20.10 7.38
CA SER A 5 65.23 20.72 6.73
C SER A 5 65.29 20.72 5.19
N ASP A 6 64.28 20.29 4.44
CA ASP A 6 62.92 19.89 4.77
C ASP A 6 62.42 18.84 3.78
N ALA A 7 61.65 17.90 4.31
CA ALA A 7 60.85 16.96 3.55
C ALA A 7 59.52 17.63 3.18
N ASP A 8 59.35 18.03 1.92
CA ASP A 8 58.03 18.35 1.38
C ASP A 8 57.31 17.04 1.05
N SER A 9 56.68 16.47 2.07
CA SER A 9 55.74 15.37 1.95
C SER A 9 54.42 15.85 1.33
N ASP A 10 54.04 15.13 0.28
CA ASP A 10 52.68 14.87 -0.19
C ASP A 10 51.59 15.13 0.85
N ASN A 11 50.69 16.08 0.59
CA ASN A 11 49.36 16.06 1.18
C ASN A 11 48.35 16.89 0.37
N CYS A 12 47.80 16.32 -0.70
CA CYS A 12 46.79 16.95 -1.55
C CYS A 12 45.62 16.01 -1.94
N GLU A 13 45.32 14.97 -1.14
CA GLU A 13 44.22 14.03 -1.44
C GLU A 13 43.01 14.08 -0.49
N GLU A 14 43.03 14.91 0.57
CA GLU A 14 41.96 14.90 1.60
C GLU A 14 40.68 15.70 1.25
N ALA A 15 40.65 16.47 0.17
CA ALA A 15 39.53 17.40 -0.11
C ALA A 15 38.31 16.77 -0.84
N GLN A 16 38.41 15.55 -1.37
CA GLN A 16 37.31 14.92 -2.12
C GLN A 16 36.30 14.20 -1.22
N ASP A 17 36.70 13.75 -0.04
CA ASP A 17 35.84 12.94 0.85
C ASP A 17 34.78 13.79 1.58
N ASP A 18 35.12 15.04 1.90
CA ASP A 18 34.25 15.97 2.62
C ASP A 18 32.99 16.36 1.83
N SER A 19 33.07 16.45 0.49
CA SER A 19 31.91 16.82 -0.34
C SER A 19 30.82 15.74 -0.31
N HIS A 20 31.22 14.47 -0.34
CA HIS A 20 30.30 13.34 -0.26
C HIS A 20 29.65 13.23 1.13
N LEU A 21 30.42 13.49 2.20
CA LEU A 21 29.89 13.53 3.56
C LEU A 21 28.85 14.65 3.75
N ILE A 22 29.10 15.84 3.22
CA ILE A 22 28.17 16.99 3.32
C ILE A 22 26.84 16.67 2.62
N GLU A 23 26.88 16.08 1.42
CA GLU A 23 25.65 15.72 0.71
C GLU A 23 24.90 14.59 1.43
N LYS A 24 25.63 13.64 2.04
CA LYS A 24 25.01 12.58 2.85
C LYS A 24 24.31 13.15 4.09
N ILE A 25 24.92 14.11 4.77
CA ILE A 25 24.30 14.82 5.91
C ILE A 25 23.00 15.50 5.46
N ARG A 26 23.04 16.20 4.32
CA ARG A 26 21.88 16.88 3.75
C ARG A 26 20.73 15.92 3.42
N GLN A 27 21.03 14.77 2.83
CA GLN A 27 20.03 13.72 2.57
C GLN A 27 19.40 13.19 3.86
N LEU A 28 20.22 12.92 4.88
CA LEU A 28 19.76 12.43 6.18
C LEU A 28 18.87 13.46 6.89
N GLU A 29 19.18 14.75 6.81
CA GLU A 29 18.34 15.82 7.37
C GLU A 29 16.96 15.88 6.68
N LYS A 30 16.95 15.75 5.34
CA LYS A 30 15.71 15.71 4.54
C LYS A 30 14.86 14.49 4.88
N GLU A 31 15.49 13.33 5.06
CA GLU A 31 14.82 12.09 5.48
C GLU A 31 14.25 12.21 6.90
N LYS A 32 15.04 12.76 7.83
CA LYS A 32 14.62 13.03 9.22
C LYS A 32 13.40 13.95 9.27
N GLU A 33 13.36 15.01 8.46
CA GLU A 33 12.20 15.90 8.36
C GLU A 33 10.97 15.17 7.80
N LYS A 34 11.15 14.34 6.77
CA LYS A 34 10.07 13.54 6.18
C LYS A 34 9.50 12.55 7.18
N LEU A 35 10.35 11.91 7.97
CA LEU A 35 9.95 11.02 9.08
C LEU A 35 9.20 11.78 10.18
N ALA A 36 9.67 12.97 10.56
CA ALA A 36 9.00 13.82 11.55
C ALA A 36 7.57 14.21 11.09
N LYS A 37 7.40 14.57 9.81
CA LYS A 37 6.09 14.87 9.22
C LYS A 37 5.15 13.66 9.25
N LYS A 38 5.63 12.48 8.82
CA LYS A 38 4.85 11.23 8.87
C LYS A 38 4.45 10.86 10.31
N ASN A 39 5.35 11.04 11.27
CA ASN A 39 5.07 10.70 12.67
C ASN A 39 4.04 11.68 13.29
N ALA A 40 4.11 12.96 12.94
CA ALA A 40 3.10 13.95 13.34
C ALA A 40 1.71 13.62 12.76
N GLU A 41 1.64 13.18 11.50
CA GLU A 41 0.40 12.72 10.87
C GLU A 41 -0.16 11.47 11.56
N ARG A 42 0.69 10.47 11.84
CA ARG A 42 0.31 9.26 12.58
C ARG A 42 -0.27 9.61 13.95
N PHE A 43 0.38 10.49 14.70
CA PHE A 43 -0.10 10.96 16.00
C PHE A 43 -1.46 11.64 15.91
N ARG A 44 -1.68 12.45 14.87
CA ARG A 44 -2.98 13.10 14.60
C ARG A 44 -4.07 12.07 14.33
N LEU A 45 -3.81 11.07 13.49
CA LEU A 45 -4.76 10.01 13.19
C LEU A 45 -5.09 9.16 14.42
N GLU A 46 -4.08 8.83 15.22
CA GLU A 46 -4.28 8.08 16.47
C GLU A 46 -5.18 8.84 17.45
N LYS A 47 -4.99 10.17 17.57
CA LYS A 47 -5.86 11.03 18.38
C LYS A 47 -7.31 10.99 17.88
N GLN A 48 -7.53 11.07 16.57
CA GLN A 48 -8.87 10.97 15.97
C GLN A 48 -9.50 9.60 16.25
N TYR A 49 -8.75 8.52 16.04
CA TYR A 49 -9.24 7.17 16.30
C TYR A 49 -9.67 6.97 17.76
N LYS A 50 -8.89 7.52 18.70
CA LYS A 50 -9.22 7.47 20.13
C LYS A 50 -10.50 8.24 20.45
N GLU A 51 -10.74 9.37 19.80
CA GLU A 51 -11.96 10.17 19.95
C GLU A 51 -13.18 9.45 19.38
N LEU A 52 -13.08 8.93 18.15
CA LEU A 52 -14.11 8.10 17.52
C LEU A 52 -14.45 6.86 18.37
N SER A 53 -13.43 6.17 18.89
CA SER A 53 -13.63 5.00 19.75
C SER A 53 -14.42 5.33 21.03
N LYS A 54 -14.17 6.50 21.64
CA LYS A 54 -14.94 6.97 22.80
C LYS A 54 -16.40 7.25 22.42
N SER A 55 -16.65 7.91 21.29
CA SER A 55 -18.01 8.21 20.80
C SER A 55 -18.79 6.95 20.43
N VAL A 56 -18.13 5.94 19.85
CA VAL A 56 -18.77 4.64 19.56
C VAL A 56 -19.15 3.91 20.85
N LYS A 57 -18.28 3.94 21.87
CA LYS A 57 -18.56 3.33 23.18
C LYS A 57 -19.73 3.99 23.89
N SER A 58 -19.85 5.33 23.85
CA SER A 58 -20.99 6.02 24.47
C SER A 58 -22.31 5.73 23.74
N LEU A 59 -22.30 5.59 22.41
CA LEU A 59 -23.47 5.18 21.64
C LEU A 59 -23.90 3.74 21.96
N LYS A 60 -22.94 2.80 22.08
CA LYS A 60 -23.24 1.39 22.38
C LYS A 60 -23.77 1.17 23.81
N GLY A 61 -23.43 2.05 24.75
CA GLY A 61 -23.94 2.01 26.12
C GLY A 61 -25.38 2.51 26.30
N SER A 62 -25.96 3.18 25.29
CA SER A 62 -27.30 3.79 25.39
C SER A 62 -28.44 2.91 24.87
N SER A 63 -28.16 1.72 24.31
CA SER A 63 -29.16 0.88 23.62
C SER A 63 -29.55 -0.41 24.35
N THR A 64 -29.23 -0.59 25.64
CA THR A 64 -29.71 -1.75 26.41
C THR A 64 -30.76 -1.32 27.43
N THR A 65 -31.98 -1.06 26.97
CA THR A 65 -33.16 -1.07 27.83
C THR A 65 -33.42 -2.52 28.26
N SER A 66 -33.28 -2.74 29.56
CA SER A 66 -33.65 -3.94 30.27
C SER A 66 -35.16 -4.23 30.14
N LEU A 67 -35.51 -5.27 29.38
CA LEU A 67 -36.79 -5.97 29.49
C LEU A 67 -36.52 -7.46 29.61
N SER A 68 -36.34 -7.92 30.86
CA SER A 68 -36.37 -9.33 31.23
C SER A 68 -37.58 -9.54 32.14
N SER A 69 -38.72 -9.83 31.53
CA SER A 69 -39.95 -10.33 32.16
C SER A 69 -40.13 -11.79 31.75
N GLY A 70 -40.58 -12.62 32.70
CA GLY A 70 -40.52 -14.07 32.67
C GLY A 70 -41.59 -14.77 31.83
N TYR A 71 -42.05 -15.92 32.36
CA TYR A 71 -43.13 -16.84 31.94
C TYR A 71 -42.88 -17.83 30.77
N MET A 72 -42.51 -19.06 31.17
CA MET A 72 -43.23 -20.33 30.98
C MET A 72 -44.08 -20.57 29.71
N SER A 73 -43.85 -21.77 29.14
CA SER A 73 -44.86 -22.74 28.65
C SER A 73 -45.13 -22.86 27.13
N SER A 74 -44.77 -24.06 26.64
CA SER A 74 -45.48 -24.95 25.69
C SER A 74 -45.82 -24.50 24.25
N SER A 75 -45.30 -25.29 23.29
CA SER A 75 -45.70 -25.54 21.89
C SER A 75 -47.22 -25.78 21.68
N PRO A 76 -47.78 -25.93 20.44
CA PRO A 76 -47.17 -25.92 19.09
C PRO A 76 -47.91 -25.06 18.01
N SER A 77 -47.27 -24.94 16.84
CA SER A 77 -47.80 -24.47 15.54
C SER A 77 -49.05 -25.27 15.10
N PRO A 78 -50.01 -24.73 14.30
CA PRO A 78 -49.77 -24.44 12.87
C PRO A 78 -50.56 -23.27 12.23
N GLY A 79 -49.96 -22.65 11.21
CA GLY A 79 -50.66 -22.03 10.09
C GLY A 79 -51.12 -20.58 10.23
N SER A 80 -50.62 -19.70 9.34
CA SER A 80 -51.43 -18.67 8.66
C SER A 80 -50.56 -17.97 7.61
N LEU A 81 -51.09 -17.90 6.39
CA LEU A 81 -50.65 -17.01 5.32
C LEU A 81 -51.09 -15.59 5.67
N ASP A 82 -50.16 -14.63 5.75
CA ASP A 82 -50.53 -13.21 5.67
C ASP A 82 -49.59 -12.45 4.74
N LYS A 83 -50.14 -12.13 3.56
CA LYS A 83 -49.75 -11.02 2.72
C LYS A 83 -50.20 -9.74 3.44
N ASN A 84 -49.28 -8.89 3.87
CA ASN A 84 -49.41 -7.41 3.89
C ASN A 84 -48.30 -6.78 4.75
N ARG A 85 -47.30 -6.16 4.12
CA ARG A 85 -46.69 -4.91 4.61
C ARG A 85 -45.80 -4.27 3.55
N LEU A 86 -46.46 -3.60 2.61
CA LEU A 86 -45.93 -2.45 1.88
C LEU A 86 -46.23 -1.22 2.73
N ALA A 87 -45.19 -0.55 3.23
CA ALA A 87 -45.11 0.90 3.51
C ALA A 87 -44.11 1.16 4.63
N GLU A 88 -42.83 1.31 4.30
CA GLU A 88 -41.81 2.00 5.11
C GLU A 88 -40.49 2.09 4.30
N SER A 89 -40.51 2.78 3.15
CA SER A 89 -39.29 3.05 2.34
C SER A 89 -39.06 4.53 2.04
N SER A 90 -39.91 5.43 2.56
CA SER A 90 -39.81 6.87 2.30
C SER A 90 -38.57 7.53 2.93
N GLY A 91 -38.06 7.02 4.05
CA GLY A 91 -36.88 7.58 4.72
C GLY A 91 -35.54 7.26 4.04
N LEU A 92 -35.40 6.06 3.46
CA LEU A 92 -34.15 5.67 2.79
C LEU A 92 -33.97 6.37 1.44
N SER A 93 -35.08 6.59 0.72
CA SER A 93 -35.06 7.34 -0.54
C SER A 93 -34.72 8.82 -0.36
N SER A 94 -35.16 9.47 0.73
CA SER A 94 -34.79 10.88 0.96
C SER A 94 -33.30 11.02 1.27
N MET A 95 -32.74 10.09 2.05
CA MET A 95 -31.32 10.11 2.42
C MET A 95 -30.41 9.82 1.21
N LEU A 96 -30.81 8.92 0.31
CA LEU A 96 -30.09 8.65 -0.93
C LEU A 96 -30.13 9.82 -1.92
N ASN A 97 -31.28 10.51 -2.02
CA ASN A 97 -31.39 11.70 -2.86
C ASN A 97 -30.52 12.85 -2.34
N GLU A 98 -30.45 13.05 -1.02
CA GLU A 98 -29.59 14.08 -0.41
C GLU A 98 -28.09 13.81 -0.65
N GLN A 99 -27.64 12.55 -0.53
CA GLN A 99 -26.25 12.20 -0.85
C GLN A 99 -25.91 12.43 -2.33
N ARG A 100 -26.87 12.22 -3.23
CA ARG A 100 -26.68 12.38 -4.67
C ARG A 100 -26.58 13.87 -5.07
N GLU A 101 -27.35 14.75 -4.44
CA GLU A 101 -27.23 16.20 -4.64
C GLU A 101 -25.89 16.76 -4.13
N ARG A 102 -25.40 16.27 -2.98
CA ARG A 102 -24.09 16.69 -2.45
C ARG A 102 -22.95 16.37 -3.42
N LEU A 103 -22.96 15.20 -4.06
CA LEU A 103 -21.97 14.83 -5.07
C LEU A 103 -22.05 15.70 -6.34
N LYS A 104 -23.26 16.05 -6.77
CA LYS A 104 -23.47 16.91 -7.95
C LYS A 104 -22.90 18.32 -7.73
N ASN A 105 -23.06 18.89 -6.53
CA ASN A 105 -22.51 20.22 -6.20
C ASN A 105 -20.98 20.24 -6.11
N LEU A 106 -20.33 19.14 -5.71
CA LEU A 106 -18.87 19.05 -5.69
C LEU A 106 -18.28 18.92 -7.09
N SER A 107 -18.96 18.22 -8.01
CA SER A 107 -18.52 18.10 -9.40
C SER A 107 -18.61 19.43 -10.15
N SER A 108 -19.64 20.26 -9.89
CA SER A 108 -19.81 21.54 -10.57
C SER A 108 -18.80 22.61 -10.15
N ARG A 109 -18.19 22.50 -8.96
CA ARG A 109 -17.14 23.43 -8.50
C ARG A 109 -15.77 23.18 -9.14
N ARG A 110 -15.53 21.99 -9.71
CA ARG A 110 -14.21 21.62 -10.25
C ARG A 110 -14.02 22.02 -11.71
N SER A 111 -15.07 22.45 -12.41
CA SER A 111 -15.01 22.80 -13.84
C SER A 111 -14.88 24.30 -14.13
N ALA A 112 -14.68 25.15 -13.11
CA ALA A 112 -14.64 26.61 -13.28
C ALA A 112 -13.27 27.26 -13.09
N GLU A 113 -12.20 26.50 -12.81
CA GLU A 113 -10.87 27.06 -12.52
C GLU A 113 -9.78 26.48 -13.43
N THR A 114 -9.89 26.69 -14.73
CA THR A 114 -8.78 26.46 -15.68
C THR A 114 -8.75 27.55 -16.75
N SER A 115 -8.46 28.79 -16.35
CA SER A 115 -8.07 29.83 -17.29
C SER A 115 -7.34 30.96 -16.57
N SER A 116 -6.01 30.85 -16.45
CA SER A 116 -5.09 32.00 -16.52
C SER A 116 -3.65 31.56 -16.23
N SER A 117 -2.79 31.59 -17.25
CA SER A 117 -1.55 32.39 -17.25
C SER A 117 -0.52 31.77 -18.21
N ARG A 118 -0.01 32.61 -19.09
CA ARG A 118 0.99 32.32 -20.13
C ARG A 118 2.34 32.92 -19.70
N ARG A 119 3.42 32.18 -20.00
CA ARG A 119 4.84 32.58 -20.20
C ARG A 119 5.66 32.90 -18.95
N ASP A 120 6.72 32.14 -18.70
CA ASP A 120 8.09 32.55 -19.05
C ASP A 120 9.06 31.33 -19.11
N GLU A 121 10.09 31.45 -19.93
CA GLU A 121 11.07 30.42 -20.30
C GLU A 121 12.28 30.41 -19.35
N SER A 122 12.79 29.23 -19.00
CA SER A 122 14.19 29.04 -18.56
C SER A 122 14.51 27.54 -18.55
N GLY A 123 15.30 27.08 -19.52
CA GLY A 123 15.79 25.72 -19.60
C GLY A 123 16.84 25.40 -18.54
N CYS A 124 16.69 24.24 -17.92
CA CYS A 124 17.77 23.47 -17.30
C CYS A 124 17.47 22.00 -17.59
N GLU A 125 18.35 21.36 -18.34
CA GLU A 125 18.38 19.91 -18.54
C GLU A 125 18.85 19.27 -17.23
N ASP A 126 17.99 18.48 -16.57
CA ASP A 126 18.44 17.30 -15.84
C ASP A 126 17.29 16.31 -15.66
N SER A 127 17.60 15.05 -15.88
CA SER A 127 16.66 13.93 -16.03
C SER A 127 15.98 13.57 -14.71
N GLU A 128 14.68 13.80 -14.61
CA GLU A 128 13.79 12.91 -13.84
C GLU A 128 12.49 12.75 -14.64
N SER A 129 12.38 11.63 -15.35
CA SER A 129 11.12 11.19 -15.95
C SER A 129 10.08 11.01 -14.86
N ASP A 130 9.27 12.05 -14.64
CA ASP A 130 7.95 11.97 -14.03
C ASP A 130 7.03 11.19 -14.99
N GLU A 131 7.21 9.87 -15.05
CA GLU A 131 6.28 8.97 -15.72
C GLU A 131 4.95 8.92 -14.95
N ASP A 132 3.97 9.57 -15.56
CA ASP A 132 2.59 9.12 -15.68
C ASP A 132 1.91 8.59 -14.40
N LYS A 133 1.10 9.48 -13.83
CA LYS A 133 0.04 9.19 -12.85
C LYS A 133 -1.14 8.39 -13.43
N ASP A 134 -0.89 7.45 -14.34
CA ASP A 134 -1.90 6.56 -14.93
C ASP A 134 -1.65 5.05 -14.65
N SER A 135 -0.73 4.70 -13.76
CA SER A 135 -0.44 3.31 -13.37
C SER A 135 -1.40 2.70 -12.33
N LYS A 136 -2.69 3.05 -12.34
CA LYS A 136 -3.67 2.49 -11.38
C LYS A 136 -4.07 1.03 -11.64
N ASN A 137 -3.47 0.34 -12.62
CA ASN A 137 -3.72 -1.08 -12.86
C ASN A 137 -2.51 -1.95 -13.25
N LEU A 138 -1.30 -1.38 -13.40
CA LEU A 138 -0.07 -2.14 -13.69
C LEU A 138 0.66 -2.63 -12.43
N ASP A 139 0.34 -2.07 -11.27
CA ASP A 139 1.03 -2.31 -9.99
C ASP A 139 0.71 -3.67 -9.33
N LYS A 140 0.12 -4.59 -10.10
CA LYS A 140 -0.24 -5.92 -9.60
C LYS A 140 0.86 -6.93 -9.76
N VAL A 141 1.94 -6.66 -10.49
CA VAL A 141 3.02 -7.62 -10.77
C VAL A 141 4.28 -7.27 -9.99
N MET A 142 4.85 -8.26 -9.30
CA MET A 142 6.15 -8.10 -8.63
C MET A 142 7.26 -7.74 -9.63
N SER A 143 7.86 -6.56 -9.47
CA SER A 143 9.02 -6.12 -10.24
C SER A 143 10.26 -7.02 -10.05
N LYS A 144 11.24 -6.88 -10.95
CA LYS A 144 12.54 -7.59 -10.85
C LYS A 144 13.24 -7.30 -9.52
N GLU A 145 13.13 -6.06 -9.02
CA GLU A 145 13.68 -5.66 -7.72
C GLU A 145 13.01 -6.39 -6.55
N HIS A 146 11.68 -6.52 -6.56
CA HIS A 146 10.95 -7.25 -5.52
C HIS A 146 11.36 -8.73 -5.47
N LYS A 147 11.56 -9.36 -6.62
CA LYS A 147 12.02 -10.77 -6.72
C LYS A 147 13.44 -10.93 -6.18
N SER A 148 14.33 -10.01 -6.53
CA SER A 148 15.70 -9.98 -5.99
C SER A 148 15.71 -9.88 -4.47
N LYS A 149 14.92 -8.96 -3.89
CA LYS A 149 14.80 -8.81 -2.43
C LYS A 149 14.26 -10.07 -1.73
N LEU A 150 13.30 -10.77 -2.33
CA LEU A 150 12.81 -12.05 -1.78
C LEU A 150 13.87 -13.14 -1.82
N GLN A 151 14.69 -13.19 -2.87
CA GLN A 151 15.77 -14.16 -2.99
C GLN A 151 16.90 -13.88 -2.00
N SER A 152 17.33 -12.62 -1.87
CA SER A 152 18.42 -12.23 -0.96
C SER A 152 18.08 -12.43 0.51
N ASN A 153 16.79 -12.36 0.88
CA ASN A 153 16.33 -12.56 2.26
C ASN A 153 15.67 -13.93 2.48
N ARG A 154 15.85 -14.87 1.54
CA ARG A 154 15.12 -16.14 1.54
C ARG A 154 15.30 -16.91 2.84
N ASP A 155 16.54 -17.10 3.29
CA ASP A 155 16.85 -17.94 4.46
C ASP A 155 16.19 -17.37 5.73
N THR A 156 16.33 -16.07 5.95
CA THR A 156 15.67 -15.35 7.05
C THR A 156 14.15 -15.49 7.00
N LEU A 157 13.54 -15.38 5.82
CA LEU A 157 12.09 -15.50 5.66
C LEU A 157 11.61 -16.93 5.91
N VAL A 158 12.36 -17.94 5.48
CA VAL A 158 12.02 -19.35 5.74
C VAL A 158 11.99 -19.65 7.24
N GLU A 159 12.95 -19.10 8.00
CA GLU A 159 13.06 -19.33 9.44
C GLU A 159 12.10 -18.50 10.29
N SER A 160 11.78 -17.27 9.89
CA SER A 160 11.07 -16.31 10.75
C SER A 160 9.59 -16.11 10.41
N MET A 161 9.15 -16.49 9.20
CA MET A 161 7.79 -16.22 8.75
C MET A 161 6.77 -17.20 9.34
N ILE A 162 5.57 -16.68 9.59
CA ILE A 162 4.36 -17.45 9.90
C ILE A 162 3.45 -17.34 8.69
N PRO A 163 3.36 -18.38 7.85
CA PRO A 163 2.68 -18.29 6.55
C PRO A 163 1.16 -18.18 6.70
N ASP A 164 0.59 -18.69 7.81
CA ASP A 164 -0.84 -18.58 8.10
C ASP A 164 -1.32 -17.13 8.26
N ASP A 165 -0.48 -16.25 8.80
CA ASP A 165 -0.83 -14.84 9.04
C ASP A 165 -1.01 -14.06 7.73
N ILE A 166 -0.35 -14.50 6.65
CA ILE A 166 -0.30 -13.78 5.38
C ILE A 166 -1.17 -14.41 4.27
N PHE A 167 -1.65 -15.64 4.44
CA PHE A 167 -2.46 -16.30 3.40
C PHE A 167 -3.75 -15.55 3.06
N ASN A 168 -4.43 -14.99 4.07
CA ASN A 168 -5.68 -14.25 3.85
C ASN A 168 -5.44 -13.03 2.97
N ASP A 169 -4.35 -12.31 3.20
CA ASP A 169 -3.97 -11.14 2.41
C ASP A 169 -3.55 -11.53 1.00
N LEU A 170 -2.80 -12.63 0.84
CA LEU A 170 -2.38 -13.12 -0.47
C LEU A 170 -3.56 -13.64 -1.31
N ILE A 171 -4.57 -14.25 -0.68
CA ILE A 171 -5.82 -14.64 -1.36
C ILE A 171 -6.64 -13.40 -1.74
N ALA A 172 -6.79 -12.45 -0.80
CA ALA A 172 -7.56 -11.22 -1.05
C ALA A 172 -6.99 -10.41 -2.22
N ASN A 173 -5.66 -10.39 -2.34
CA ASN A 173 -4.95 -9.72 -3.44
C ASN A 173 -4.84 -10.58 -4.72
N LYS A 174 -5.44 -11.78 -4.74
CA LYS A 174 -5.40 -12.74 -5.86
C LYS A 174 -3.98 -13.15 -6.26
N VAL A 175 -3.05 -13.13 -5.31
CA VAL A 175 -1.67 -13.61 -5.49
C VAL A 175 -1.63 -15.15 -5.43
N LEU A 176 -2.46 -15.73 -4.56
CA LEU A 176 -2.62 -17.17 -4.42
C LEU A 176 -4.09 -17.57 -4.51
N THR A 177 -4.35 -18.76 -5.02
CA THR A 177 -5.66 -19.39 -4.93
C THR A 177 -5.81 -20.17 -3.61
N THR A 178 -7.04 -20.48 -3.22
CA THR A 178 -7.30 -21.35 -2.07
C THR A 178 -6.74 -22.77 -2.27
N ALA A 179 -6.61 -23.22 -3.52
CA ALA A 179 -5.97 -24.48 -3.86
C ALA A 179 -4.45 -24.44 -3.61
N ASP A 180 -3.79 -23.32 -3.95
CA ASP A 180 -2.36 -23.14 -3.68
C ASP A 180 -2.09 -23.13 -2.18
N VAL A 181 -2.92 -22.41 -1.41
CA VAL A 181 -2.82 -22.38 0.05
C VAL A 181 -3.03 -23.76 0.65
N SER A 182 -3.99 -24.54 0.14
CA SER A 182 -4.20 -25.92 0.61
C SER A 182 -2.97 -26.80 0.37
N ARG A 183 -2.37 -26.74 -0.82
CA ARG A 183 -1.15 -27.47 -1.16
C ARG A 183 0.05 -27.05 -0.32
N ILE A 184 0.17 -25.76 -0.01
CA ILE A 184 1.23 -25.26 0.87
C ILE A 184 1.01 -25.79 2.29
N LYS A 185 -0.23 -25.78 2.82
CA LYS A 185 -0.55 -26.29 4.16
C LYS A 185 -0.37 -27.80 4.32
N GLU A 186 -0.34 -28.55 3.23
CA GLU A 186 -0.03 -30.00 3.25
C GLU A 186 1.45 -30.29 3.57
N LYS A 187 2.33 -29.27 3.62
CA LYS A 187 3.73 -29.47 4.02
C LYS A 187 3.84 -29.67 5.52
N ASN A 188 4.72 -30.59 5.93
CA ASN A 188 4.82 -31.06 7.32
C ASN A 188 5.55 -30.10 8.27
N THR A 189 6.35 -29.17 7.75
CA THR A 189 7.11 -28.20 8.55
C THR A 189 6.82 -26.79 8.10
N ARG A 190 6.90 -25.85 9.03
CA ARG A 190 6.70 -24.42 8.75
C ARG A 190 7.72 -23.91 7.74
N GLU A 191 8.96 -24.36 7.84
CA GLU A 191 10.04 -24.03 6.92
C GLU A 191 9.70 -24.51 5.50
N ALA A 192 9.21 -25.74 5.35
CA ALA A 192 8.78 -26.27 4.05
C ALA A 192 7.54 -25.53 3.49
N MET A 193 6.62 -25.11 4.36
CA MET A 193 5.50 -24.24 3.98
C MET A 193 6.00 -22.89 3.47
N ASN A 194 6.95 -22.27 4.17
CA ASN A 194 7.54 -20.99 3.81
C ASN A 194 8.32 -21.08 2.49
N GLU A 195 9.09 -22.15 2.28
CA GLU A 195 9.80 -22.38 1.03
C GLU A 195 8.84 -22.52 -0.15
N GLU A 196 7.78 -23.31 0.00
CA GLU A 196 6.79 -23.52 -1.05
C GLU A 196 6.01 -22.22 -1.34
N LEU A 197 5.69 -21.45 -0.31
CA LEU A 197 5.06 -20.15 -0.45
C LEU A 197 5.95 -19.18 -1.24
N LEU A 198 7.22 -19.02 -0.84
CA LEU A 198 8.16 -18.15 -1.54
C LEU A 198 8.37 -18.60 -3.00
N ASN A 199 8.41 -19.91 -3.26
CA ASN A 199 8.49 -20.44 -4.62
C ASN A 199 7.28 -20.07 -5.46
N ASN A 200 6.07 -20.12 -4.88
CA ASN A 200 4.84 -19.71 -5.56
C ASN A 200 4.83 -18.20 -5.82
N LEU A 201 5.27 -17.36 -4.87
CA LEU A 201 5.33 -15.90 -5.08
C LEU A 201 6.27 -15.52 -6.23
N VAL A 202 7.41 -16.20 -6.36
CA VAL A 202 8.36 -15.97 -7.47
C VAL A 202 7.81 -16.50 -8.80
N ARG A 203 7.08 -17.63 -8.80
CA ARG A 203 6.56 -18.30 -10.02
C ARG A 203 5.26 -17.70 -10.54
N SER A 204 4.27 -17.48 -9.68
CA SER A 204 2.91 -17.04 -10.06
C SER A 204 2.92 -15.68 -10.77
N TYR A 205 3.97 -14.88 -10.57
CA TYR A 205 4.12 -13.57 -11.21
C TYR A 205 4.92 -13.53 -12.52
N ASN A 206 5.40 -14.68 -13.01
CA ASN A 206 5.96 -14.78 -14.38
C ASN A 206 4.89 -15.15 -15.42
N ASN A 207 3.69 -15.56 -14.98
CA ASN A 207 2.63 -16.08 -15.86
C ASN A 207 1.51 -15.09 -16.16
N LEU A 208 1.56 -13.86 -15.62
CA LEU A 208 0.65 -12.79 -16.00
C LEU A 208 1.36 -11.82 -16.96
N ASP A 209 1.14 -12.11 -18.24
CA ASP A 209 1.39 -11.31 -19.44
C ASP A 209 2.67 -11.61 -20.27
N PRO A 210 2.58 -12.57 -21.21
CA PRO A 210 3.58 -12.73 -22.27
C PRO A 210 3.83 -11.46 -23.11
N SER A 211 2.91 -10.48 -23.10
CA SER A 211 3.05 -9.25 -23.89
C SER A 211 4.15 -8.33 -23.36
N ILE A 212 4.43 -8.34 -22.05
CA ILE A 212 5.53 -7.55 -21.46
C ILE A 212 6.89 -8.15 -21.82
N ALA A 213 7.00 -9.48 -21.85
CA ALA A 213 8.24 -10.17 -22.26
C ALA A 213 8.55 -9.98 -23.76
N ILE A 214 7.54 -9.67 -24.58
CA ILE A 214 7.73 -9.36 -26.00
C ILE A 214 8.27 -7.94 -26.17
N LEU A 215 7.83 -6.97 -25.35
CA LEU A 215 8.28 -5.57 -25.42
C LEU A 215 9.77 -5.41 -25.06
N ASP A 216 10.25 -6.06 -23.99
CA ASP A 216 11.70 -6.07 -23.64
C ASP A 216 12.56 -6.63 -24.79
N ARG A 217 12.01 -7.54 -25.62
CA ARG A 217 12.73 -8.17 -26.74
C ARG A 217 12.73 -7.32 -28.02
N TYR A 218 11.80 -6.38 -28.17
CA TYR A 218 11.79 -5.43 -29.29
C TYR A 218 12.69 -4.22 -29.04
N GLU A 219 12.93 -3.85 -27.78
CA GLU A 219 13.85 -2.77 -27.42
C GLU A 219 15.32 -3.15 -27.69
N GLU A 220 15.72 -4.41 -27.47
CA GLU A 220 17.05 -4.93 -27.86
C GLU A 220 17.26 -5.03 -29.38
N LEU A 221 16.18 -5.15 -30.17
CA LEU A 221 16.28 -5.22 -31.63
C LEU A 221 16.32 -3.83 -32.30
N GLY A 222 15.90 -2.77 -31.60
CA GLY A 222 15.94 -1.39 -32.09
C GLY A 222 17.33 -0.74 -32.05
N GLN A 223 18.24 -1.25 -31.22
CA GLN A 223 19.61 -0.70 -31.08
C GLN A 223 20.66 -1.33 -32.01
N ASN A 224 20.28 -2.32 -32.84
CA ASN A 224 21.19 -3.00 -33.76
C ASN A 224 21.00 -2.57 -35.23
N GLN A 225 20.36 -1.43 -35.50
CA GLN A 225 20.19 -0.86 -36.84
C GLN A 225 20.73 0.58 -36.96
N GLU A 226 21.85 0.88 -36.29
CA GLU A 226 22.70 2.02 -36.66
C GLU A 226 24.09 1.54 -37.12
#